data_AF-A0A380EIV8-F1
#
_entry.id   AF-A0A380EIV8-F1
#
_cell.length_a   1.000
_cell.length_b   1.000
_cell.length_c   1.000
_cell.angle_alpha   90.00
_cell.angle_beta   90.00
_cell.angle_gamma   90.00
#
_symmetry.space_group_name_H-M   'P 1'
#
loop_
_entity.id
_entity.type
_entity.pdbx_description
1 polymer ?
#
loop_
_entity_poly.entity_id
_entity_poly.type
_entity_poly.pdbx_seq_one_letter_code
_entity_poly.pdbx_strand_id
1 'polypeptide(L)'
;MILKFADYGFPRAHAVSYSKIAYIMSFLKVHYPNYFYANILSNVIGSEKKTAQMIEEAKKQGITILPPNINESHWFYKPSQEGIYLSIGTIKGVGYQSVKVIVDERYQNGKFKDFFDFARRIPKRVKTRKLLEALILVGAFDAFGKTRSTLLQAIDQVLDGDLNIEQDGFLFDILTPKQMYEDKEELPDALISQYEKEYLGFYVSQHPVDKKFVAKQYLTIFKLE
;
A
#
# COMPACT_ATOMS: atom_id res chain seq x y z
N MET A 1 51.25 -18.20 -22.58
CA MET A 1 50.34 -18.24 -21.42
C MET A 1 49.71 -16.87 -21.19
N ILE A 2 50.49 -15.81 -20.98
CA ILE A 2 49.99 -14.42 -20.76
C ILE A 2 49.05 -13.91 -21.86
N LEU A 3 49.41 -14.12 -23.15
CA LEU A 3 48.57 -13.71 -24.29
C LEU A 3 47.16 -14.33 -24.28
N LYS A 4 47.04 -15.61 -23.90
CA LYS A 4 45.73 -16.30 -23.81
C LYS A 4 44.87 -15.81 -22.63
N PHE A 5 45.47 -15.27 -21.57
CA PHE A 5 44.75 -14.66 -20.45
C PHE A 5 44.37 -13.20 -20.72
N ALA A 6 45.14 -12.51 -21.56
CA ALA A 6 44.87 -11.12 -21.92
C ALA A 6 43.53 -10.97 -22.66
N ASP A 7 43.14 -11.97 -23.47
CA ASP A 7 41.85 -12.01 -24.17
C ASP A 7 40.62 -11.99 -23.20
N TYR A 8 40.82 -12.35 -21.92
CA TYR A 8 39.79 -12.34 -20.87
C TYR A 8 40.19 -11.52 -19.64
N GLY A 9 41.24 -10.69 -19.74
CA GLY A 9 41.73 -9.88 -18.63
C GLY A 9 40.72 -8.79 -18.25
N PHE A 10 40.31 -8.75 -16.98
CA PHE A 10 39.35 -7.74 -16.49
C PHE A 10 40.03 -6.67 -15.63
N PRO A 11 39.70 -5.37 -15.78
CA PRO A 11 40.27 -4.31 -14.96
C PRO A 11 39.94 -4.49 -13.46
N ARG A 12 40.96 -4.81 -12.65
CA ARG A 12 40.79 -5.04 -11.19
C ARG A 12 40.15 -3.85 -10.47
N ALA A 13 40.51 -2.62 -10.81
CA ALA A 13 39.96 -1.41 -10.18
C ALA A 13 38.44 -1.30 -10.37
N HIS A 14 37.94 -1.66 -11.56
CA HIS A 14 36.51 -1.72 -11.85
C HIS A 14 35.84 -2.85 -11.07
N ALA A 15 36.40 -4.07 -11.11
CA ALA A 15 35.85 -5.22 -10.38
C ALA A 15 35.72 -4.95 -8.87
N VAL A 16 36.76 -4.39 -8.24
CA VAL A 16 36.77 -4.11 -6.79
C VAL A 16 35.70 -3.09 -6.42
N SER A 17 35.53 -2.03 -7.22
CA SER A 17 34.54 -0.98 -6.95
C SER A 17 33.10 -1.52 -6.97
N TYR A 18 32.74 -2.31 -7.98
CA TYR A 18 31.41 -2.93 -8.07
C TYR A 18 31.20 -4.03 -7.03
N SER A 19 32.23 -4.84 -6.76
CA SER A 19 32.16 -5.88 -5.72
C SER A 19 31.90 -5.29 -4.34
N LYS A 20 32.46 -4.11 -4.04
CA LYS A 20 32.19 -3.38 -2.79
C LYS A 20 30.70 -3.00 -2.67
N ILE A 21 30.10 -2.49 -3.74
CA ILE A 21 28.66 -2.14 -3.75
C ILE A 21 27.81 -3.40 -3.57
N ALA A 22 28.12 -4.48 -4.31
CA ALA A 22 27.41 -5.75 -4.19
C ALA A 22 27.49 -6.33 -2.76
N TYR A 23 28.66 -6.22 -2.12
CA TYR A 23 28.84 -6.63 -0.73
C TYR A 23 27.97 -5.80 0.23
N ILE A 24 27.95 -4.48 0.08
CA ILE A 24 27.12 -3.59 0.92
C ILE A 24 25.63 -3.90 0.72
N MET A 25 25.17 -4.07 -0.52
CA MET A 25 23.78 -4.44 -0.81
C MET A 25 23.43 -5.80 -0.19
N SER A 26 24.32 -6.79 -0.29
CA SER A 26 24.12 -8.11 0.29
C SER A 26 24.05 -8.04 1.82
N PHE A 27 24.91 -7.24 2.45
CA PHE A 27 24.86 -6.97 3.89
C PHE A 27 23.52 -6.36 4.31
N LEU A 28 23.04 -5.34 3.60
CA LEU A 28 21.73 -4.73 3.88
C LEU A 28 20.57 -5.70 3.66
N LYS A 29 20.64 -6.53 2.61
CA LYS A 29 19.63 -7.56 2.31
C LYS A 29 19.51 -8.59 3.44
N VAL A 30 20.63 -8.98 4.04
CA VAL A 30 20.68 -9.98 5.13
C VAL A 30 20.29 -9.38 6.48
N HIS A 31 20.84 -8.21 6.83
CA HIS A 31 20.68 -7.64 8.17
C HIS A 31 19.52 -6.65 8.30
N TYR A 32 19.08 -6.04 7.20
CA TYR A 32 17.99 -5.06 7.15
C TYR A 32 17.02 -5.33 5.99
N PRO A 33 16.46 -6.56 5.89
CA PRO A 33 15.68 -7.01 4.72
C PRO A 33 14.48 -6.10 4.44
N ASN A 34 13.70 -5.72 5.45
CA ASN A 34 12.52 -4.86 5.26
C ASN A 34 12.89 -3.51 4.63
N TYR A 35 13.99 -2.90 5.08
CA TYR A 35 14.48 -1.63 4.52
C TYR A 35 15.04 -1.81 3.12
N PHE A 36 15.79 -2.88 2.87
CA PHE A 36 16.32 -3.21 1.55
C PHE A 36 15.20 -3.37 0.53
N TYR A 37 14.24 -4.26 0.80
CA TYR A 37 13.13 -4.53 -0.11
C TYR A 37 12.18 -3.34 -0.27
N ALA A 38 11.92 -2.57 0.79
CA ALA A 38 11.12 -1.34 0.68
C ALA A 38 11.76 -0.33 -0.29
N ASN A 39 13.09 -0.18 -0.26
CA ASN A 39 13.81 0.69 -1.19
C ASN A 39 13.76 0.14 -2.63
N ILE A 40 14.00 -1.16 -2.83
CA ILE A 40 13.92 -1.80 -4.15
C ILE A 40 12.52 -1.65 -4.76
N LEU A 41 11.47 -1.91 -3.96
CA LEU A 41 10.07 -1.75 -4.37
C LEU A 41 9.74 -0.29 -4.72
N SER A 42 10.26 0.67 -3.96
CA SER A 42 10.04 2.09 -4.23
C SER A 42 10.64 2.55 -5.55
N ASN A 43 11.74 1.94 -5.99
CA ASN A 43 12.37 2.25 -7.28
C ASN A 43 11.62 1.70 -8.50
N VAL A 44 10.63 0.81 -8.29
CA VAL A 44 9.83 0.20 -9.37
C VAL A 44 8.37 0.65 -9.37
N ILE A 45 8.01 1.66 -8.56
CA ILE A 45 6.69 2.30 -8.59
C ILE A 45 6.40 2.77 -10.03
N GLY A 46 5.21 2.43 -10.52
CA GLY A 46 4.80 2.68 -11.91
C GLY A 46 5.05 1.51 -12.88
N SER A 47 5.74 0.44 -12.45
CA SER A 47 5.93 -0.78 -13.25
C SER A 47 5.29 -2.00 -12.58
N GLU A 48 4.03 -2.30 -12.91
CA GLU A 48 3.25 -3.41 -12.32
C GLU A 48 4.00 -4.76 -12.39
N LYS A 49 4.59 -5.08 -13.54
CA LYS A 49 5.34 -6.33 -13.74
C LYS A 49 6.54 -6.44 -12.80
N LYS A 50 7.34 -5.36 -12.66
CA LYS A 50 8.51 -5.37 -11.79
C LYS A 50 8.10 -5.40 -10.32
N THR A 51 7.07 -4.64 -9.95
CA THR A 51 6.51 -4.65 -8.61
C THR A 51 6.06 -6.05 -8.21
N ALA A 52 5.29 -6.74 -9.05
CA ALA A 52 4.84 -8.10 -8.77
C ALA A 52 6.01 -9.07 -8.56
N GLN A 53 7.03 -9.02 -9.43
CA GLN A 53 8.23 -9.86 -9.30
C GLN A 53 8.99 -9.60 -7.99
N MET A 54 9.16 -8.33 -7.60
CA MET A 54 9.85 -7.96 -6.37
C MET A 54 9.06 -8.32 -5.11
N ILE A 55 7.72 -8.24 -5.17
CA ILE A 55 6.83 -8.69 -4.08
C ILE A 55 6.92 -10.20 -3.91
N GLU A 56 6.91 -10.98 -4.99
CA GLU A 56 7.09 -12.44 -4.92
C GLU A 56 8.47 -12.81 -4.35
N GLU A 57 9.53 -12.11 -4.73
CA GLU A 57 10.86 -12.31 -4.16
C GLU A 57 10.87 -12.00 -2.66
N ALA A 58 10.30 -10.86 -2.24
CA ALA A 58 10.22 -10.47 -0.83
C ALA A 58 9.44 -11.51 -0.01
N LYS A 59 8.29 -11.99 -0.52
CA LYS A 59 7.50 -13.05 0.12
C LYS A 59 8.31 -14.35 0.26
N LYS A 60 9.12 -14.73 -0.75
CA LYS A 60 10.02 -15.89 -0.66
C LYS A 60 11.13 -15.73 0.38
N GLN A 61 11.52 -14.51 0.72
CA GLN A 61 12.45 -14.21 1.81
C GLN A 61 11.75 -14.10 3.17
N GLY A 62 10.46 -14.46 3.27
CA GLY A 62 9.69 -14.36 4.52
C GLY A 62 9.28 -12.93 4.90
N ILE A 63 9.35 -11.99 3.96
CA ILE A 63 8.94 -10.60 4.22
C ILE A 63 7.45 -10.44 3.98
N THR A 64 6.75 -10.01 5.02
CA THR A 64 5.33 -9.71 4.95
C THR A 64 5.07 -8.40 4.21
N ILE A 65 4.20 -8.43 3.20
CA ILE A 65 3.70 -7.23 2.53
C ILE A 65 2.37 -6.86 3.15
N LEU A 66 2.34 -5.72 3.83
CA LEU A 66 1.16 -5.20 4.52
C LEU A 66 0.32 -4.37 3.54
N PRO A 67 -1.03 -4.41 3.63
CA PRO A 67 -1.90 -3.57 2.82
C PRO A 67 -1.56 -2.09 3.00
N PRO A 68 -1.96 -1.22 2.05
CA PRO A 68 -1.81 0.21 2.27
C PRO A 68 -2.58 0.60 3.54
N ASN A 69 -2.09 1.60 4.25
CA ASN A 69 -2.71 2.11 5.46
C ASN A 69 -2.57 3.63 5.46
N ILE A 70 -3.69 4.35 5.53
CA ILE A 70 -3.73 5.80 5.44
C ILE A 70 -2.94 6.49 6.55
N ASN A 71 -2.74 5.82 7.69
CA ASN A 71 -1.99 6.31 8.84
C ASN A 71 -0.52 5.90 8.85
N GLU A 72 -0.12 4.90 8.06
CA GLU A 72 1.25 4.41 8.04
C GLU A 72 1.94 4.59 6.68
N SER A 73 1.30 4.21 5.58
CA SER A 73 1.87 4.23 4.23
C SER A 73 2.29 5.63 3.77
N HIS A 74 3.16 5.65 2.75
CA HIS A 74 3.69 6.84 2.10
C HIS A 74 3.57 6.72 0.58
N TRP A 75 4.06 7.72 -0.16
CA TRP A 75 4.31 7.60 -1.60
C TRP A 75 5.28 6.46 -1.94
N PHE A 76 6.26 6.19 -1.09
CA PHE A 76 7.18 5.06 -1.22
C PHE A 76 6.73 3.90 -0.32
N TYR A 77 7.24 2.70 -0.57
CA TYR A 77 7.00 1.55 0.29
C TYR A 77 7.65 1.81 1.65
N LYS A 78 6.89 1.67 2.74
CA LYS A 78 7.38 2.02 4.08
C LYS A 78 7.73 0.75 4.86
N PRO A 79 8.99 0.58 5.29
CA PRO A 79 9.36 -0.53 6.16
C PRO A 79 8.77 -0.34 7.57
N SER A 80 8.36 -1.45 8.17
CA SER A 80 7.88 -1.60 9.55
C SER A 80 8.58 -2.80 10.20
N GLN A 81 8.40 -2.98 11.51
CA GLN A 81 8.84 -4.19 12.21
C GLN A 81 8.07 -5.43 11.73
N GLU A 82 6.78 -5.27 11.42
CA GLU A 82 5.88 -6.36 11.00
C GLU A 82 6.03 -6.74 9.52
N GLY A 83 6.66 -5.88 8.71
CA GLY A 83 6.74 -6.07 7.27
C GLY A 83 6.92 -4.76 6.51
N ILE A 84 6.39 -4.68 5.30
CA ILE A 84 6.48 -3.49 4.44
C ILE A 84 5.06 -3.05 4.08
N TYR A 85 4.68 -1.83 4.48
CA TYR A 85 3.44 -1.21 4.02
C TYR A 85 3.53 -0.87 2.55
N LEU A 86 2.50 -1.26 1.80
CA LEU A 86 2.33 -0.86 0.41
C LEU A 86 2.32 0.66 0.28
N SER A 87 2.96 1.12 -0.79
CA SER A 87 2.95 2.50 -1.22
C SER A 87 1.54 2.94 -1.65
N ILE A 88 1.10 4.12 -1.22
CA ILE A 88 -0.12 4.75 -1.75
C ILE A 88 0.08 5.13 -3.22
N GLY A 89 1.33 5.44 -3.62
CA GLY A 89 1.69 5.77 -4.99
C GLY A 89 1.64 4.60 -5.97
N THR A 90 1.54 3.36 -5.49
CA THR A 90 1.34 2.19 -6.38
C THR A 90 -0.12 2.01 -6.79
N ILE A 91 -1.05 2.72 -6.15
CA ILE A 91 -2.48 2.61 -6.40
C ILE A 91 -2.81 3.35 -7.70
N LYS A 92 -3.38 2.63 -8.66
CA LYS A 92 -3.76 3.16 -9.96
C LYS A 92 -4.77 4.29 -9.80
N GLY A 93 -4.48 5.43 -10.44
CA GLY A 93 -5.31 6.63 -10.36
C GLY A 93 -5.01 7.55 -9.17
N VAL A 94 -4.06 7.19 -8.30
CA VAL A 94 -3.60 8.07 -7.21
C VAL A 94 -2.32 8.81 -7.63
N GLY A 95 -2.38 10.15 -7.65
CA GLY A 95 -1.25 10.99 -8.05
C GLY A 95 -0.36 11.42 -6.89
N TYR A 96 0.92 11.68 -7.18
CA TYR A 96 1.92 12.13 -6.19
C TYR A 96 1.46 13.30 -5.33
N GLN A 97 0.87 14.32 -5.96
CA GLN A 97 0.42 15.52 -5.25
C GLN A 97 -0.69 15.22 -4.24
N SER A 98 -1.61 14.31 -4.55
CA SER A 98 -2.65 13.86 -3.63
C SER A 98 -2.06 13.14 -2.42
N VAL A 99 -1.11 12.21 -2.66
CA VAL A 99 -0.43 11.49 -1.57
C VAL A 99 0.38 12.43 -0.69
N LYS A 100 1.10 13.38 -1.31
CA LYS A 100 1.88 14.38 -0.58
C LYS A 100 0.99 15.18 0.36
N VAL A 101 -0.16 15.67 -0.10
CA VAL A 101 -1.11 16.39 0.77
C VAL A 101 -1.60 15.53 1.93
N ILE A 102 -1.98 14.28 1.66
CA ILE A 102 -2.44 13.34 2.70
C ILE A 102 -1.36 13.12 3.77
N VAL A 103 -0.12 12.90 3.33
CA VAL A 103 1.00 12.61 4.21
C VAL A 103 1.42 13.85 5.00
N ASP A 104 1.53 15.00 4.36
CA ASP A 104 1.88 16.27 5.00
C ASP A 104 0.85 16.64 6.07
N GLU A 105 -0.44 16.51 5.75
CA GLU A 105 -1.55 16.73 6.70
C GLU A 105 -1.46 15.80 7.92
N ARG A 106 -1.14 14.52 7.71
CA ARG A 106 -0.93 13.55 8.79
C ARG A 106 0.29 13.87 9.65
N TYR A 107 1.37 14.37 9.06
CA TYR A 107 2.57 14.76 9.83
C TYR A 107 2.34 16.01 10.68
N GLN A 108 1.57 16.98 10.18
CA GLN A 108 1.31 18.24 10.88
C GLN A 108 0.26 18.08 11.97
N ASN A 109 -0.82 17.35 11.69
CA ASN A 109 -2.00 17.29 12.55
C ASN A 109 -2.23 15.89 13.17
N GLY A 110 -1.27 14.98 13.03
CA GLY A 110 -1.31 13.62 13.60
C GLY A 110 -2.13 12.61 12.77
N LYS A 111 -2.23 11.38 13.27
CA LYS A 111 -2.99 10.28 12.62
C LYS A 111 -4.46 10.64 12.45
N PHE A 112 -5.05 10.18 11.35
CA PHE A 112 -6.50 10.26 11.13
C PHE A 112 -7.22 9.32 12.09
N LYS A 113 -8.30 9.82 12.70
CA LYS A 113 -9.09 9.05 13.69
C LYS A 113 -10.08 8.10 13.02
N ASP A 114 -10.72 8.58 11.96
CA ASP A 114 -11.72 7.86 11.17
C ASP A 114 -11.81 8.46 9.75
N PHE A 115 -12.70 7.90 8.92
CA PHE A 115 -12.88 8.34 7.53
C PHE A 115 -13.43 9.77 7.42
N PHE A 116 -14.27 10.20 8.36
CA PHE A 116 -14.83 11.56 8.38
C PHE A 116 -13.80 12.59 8.85
N ASP A 117 -12.92 12.24 9.79
CA ASP A 117 -11.77 13.05 10.20
C ASP A 117 -10.79 13.24 9.03
N PHE A 118 -10.50 12.16 8.28
CA PHE A 118 -9.76 12.26 7.03
C PHE A 118 -10.45 13.20 6.04
N ALA A 119 -11.75 13.02 5.81
CA ALA A 119 -12.52 13.86 4.89
C ALA A 119 -12.54 15.34 5.27
N ARG A 120 -12.65 15.67 6.56
CA ARG A 120 -12.65 17.05 7.07
C ARG A 120 -11.29 17.72 6.91
N ARG A 121 -10.21 16.98 7.13
CA ARG A 121 -8.84 17.50 7.09
C ARG A 121 -8.28 17.64 5.67
N ILE A 122 -8.73 16.80 4.74
CA ILE A 122 -8.19 16.77 3.37
C ILE A 122 -8.94 17.72 2.43
N PRO A 123 -8.24 18.62 1.71
CA PRO A 123 -8.87 19.57 0.78
C PRO A 123 -9.69 18.88 -0.32
N LYS A 124 -10.83 19.50 -0.69
CA LYS A 124 -11.77 18.99 -1.72
C LYS A 124 -11.11 18.60 -3.04
N ARG A 125 -10.09 19.35 -3.48
CA ARG A 125 -9.31 19.06 -4.70
C ARG A 125 -8.60 17.69 -4.68
N VAL A 126 -8.34 17.14 -3.49
CA VAL A 126 -7.65 15.85 -3.31
C VAL A 126 -8.64 14.71 -3.13
N LYS A 127 -9.71 14.91 -2.33
CA LYS A 127 -10.72 13.88 -1.99
C LYS A 127 -11.76 13.65 -3.10
N THR A 128 -11.33 13.43 -4.33
CA THR A 128 -12.23 13.06 -5.43
C THR A 128 -12.85 11.67 -5.20
N ARG A 129 -14.08 11.42 -5.69
CA ARG A 129 -14.74 10.10 -5.58
C ARG A 129 -13.83 8.94 -5.99
N LYS A 130 -13.22 9.06 -7.17
CA LYS A 130 -12.31 8.05 -7.72
C LYS A 130 -11.13 7.74 -6.81
N LEU A 131 -10.56 8.77 -6.15
CA LEU A 131 -9.46 8.58 -5.20
C LEU A 131 -9.93 7.90 -3.92
N LEU A 132 -11.07 8.30 -3.38
CA LEU A 132 -11.65 7.70 -2.16
C LEU A 132 -12.00 6.23 -2.40
N GLU A 133 -12.68 5.92 -3.50
CA GLU A 133 -13.00 4.54 -3.91
C GLU A 133 -11.74 3.70 -4.04
N ALA A 134 -10.73 4.19 -4.77
CA ALA A 134 -9.47 3.48 -4.95
C ALA A 134 -8.80 3.15 -3.61
N LEU A 135 -8.73 4.11 -2.69
CA LEU A 135 -8.14 3.93 -1.35
C LEU A 135 -8.95 2.95 -0.49
N ILE A 136 -10.28 3.05 -0.50
CA ILE A 136 -11.17 2.16 0.26
C ILE A 136 -11.03 0.72 -0.25
N LEU A 137 -11.13 0.52 -1.56
CA LEU A 137 -11.17 -0.81 -2.16
C LEU A 137 -9.88 -1.61 -1.93
N VAL A 138 -8.72 -0.94 -1.95
CA VAL A 138 -7.42 -1.57 -1.66
C VAL A 138 -7.12 -1.70 -0.16
N GLY A 139 -8.03 -1.27 0.72
CA GLY A 139 -7.91 -1.43 2.17
C GLY A 139 -7.12 -0.35 2.89
N ALA A 140 -6.87 0.82 2.27
CA ALA A 140 -6.11 1.90 2.91
C ALA A 140 -6.74 2.40 4.21
N PHE A 141 -8.06 2.22 4.36
CA PHE A 141 -8.84 2.65 5.51
C PHE A 141 -9.24 1.51 6.46
N ASP A 142 -8.75 0.29 6.25
CA ASP A 142 -9.10 -0.88 7.09
C ASP A 142 -8.70 -0.68 8.56
N ALA A 143 -7.70 0.18 8.82
CA ALA A 143 -7.28 0.58 10.17
C ALA A 143 -8.38 1.27 11.00
N PHE A 144 -9.46 1.74 10.37
CA PHE A 144 -10.61 2.34 11.06
C PHE A 144 -11.64 1.31 11.52
N GLY A 145 -11.44 0.02 11.23
CA GLY A 145 -12.34 -1.05 11.67
C GLY A 145 -13.73 -1.02 11.02
N LYS A 146 -13.85 -0.40 9.83
CA LYS A 146 -15.07 -0.35 9.04
C LYS A 146 -14.91 -1.15 7.76
N THR A 147 -15.99 -1.81 7.33
CA THR A 147 -15.99 -2.58 6.08
C THR A 147 -15.90 -1.66 4.88
N ARG A 148 -15.36 -2.17 3.76
CA ARG A 148 -15.26 -1.38 2.52
C ARG A 148 -16.64 -0.93 2.05
N SER A 149 -17.65 -1.80 2.14
CA SER A 149 -19.05 -1.47 1.83
C SER A 149 -19.58 -0.27 2.61
N THR A 150 -19.28 -0.22 3.92
CA THR A 150 -19.67 0.87 4.81
C THR A 150 -18.99 2.17 4.40
N LEU A 151 -17.69 2.13 4.11
CA LEU A 151 -16.91 3.30 3.71
C LEU A 151 -17.28 3.82 2.32
N LEU A 152 -17.58 2.93 1.36
CA LEU A 152 -18.01 3.30 0.01
C LEU A 152 -19.32 4.09 0.03
N GLN A 153 -20.28 3.69 0.88
CA GLN A 153 -21.52 4.44 1.04
C GLN A 153 -21.29 5.80 1.71
N ALA A 154 -20.36 5.88 2.66
CA ALA A 154 -20.02 7.12 3.33
C ALA A 154 -19.38 8.17 2.41
N ILE A 155 -18.93 7.79 1.20
CA ILE A 155 -18.37 8.73 0.21
C ILE A 155 -19.39 9.82 -0.15
N ASP A 156 -20.66 9.47 -0.35
CA ASP A 156 -21.69 10.43 -0.75
C ASP A 156 -21.84 11.52 0.34
N GLN A 157 -21.90 11.09 1.60
CA GLN A 157 -21.96 12.00 2.75
C GLN A 157 -20.73 12.91 2.85
N VAL A 158 -19.54 12.37 2.55
CA VAL A 158 -18.27 13.12 2.57
C VAL A 158 -18.20 14.17 1.45
N LEU A 159 -18.72 13.85 0.27
CA LEU A 159 -18.67 14.75 -0.88
C LEU A 159 -19.76 15.83 -0.84
N ASP A 160 -20.94 15.47 -0.32
CA ASP A 160 -22.10 16.37 -0.21
C ASP A 160 -22.03 17.25 1.05
N GLY A 161 -21.50 16.72 2.16
CA GLY A 161 -21.34 17.46 3.43
C GLY A 161 -20.42 18.68 3.34
N ASP A 162 -19.58 18.75 2.30
CA ASP A 162 -18.72 19.88 1.98
C ASP A 162 -19.46 21.11 1.41
N LEU A 163 -20.74 20.99 1.05
CA LEU A 163 -21.49 22.09 0.41
C LEU A 163 -21.84 23.25 1.36
N ASN A 164 -21.59 23.12 2.68
CA ASN A 164 -21.98 24.11 3.69
C ASN A 164 -20.82 24.65 4.57
N ILE A 165 -19.55 24.32 4.29
CA ILE A 165 -18.41 24.55 5.21
C ILE A 165 -17.66 25.86 4.90
N GLU A 166 -18.37 26.98 4.79
CA GLU A 166 -17.74 28.31 4.80
C GLU A 166 -18.07 29.14 6.06
N GLN A 167 -18.82 28.60 7.03
CA GLN A 167 -19.17 29.33 8.25
C GLN A 167 -18.81 28.54 9.52
N ASP A 168 -17.93 29.14 10.33
CA ASP A 168 -17.61 28.87 11.74
C ASP A 168 -17.70 27.40 12.22
N GLY A 169 -16.52 26.76 12.35
CA GLY A 169 -16.39 25.37 12.81
C GLY A 169 -16.99 25.07 14.19
N PHE A 170 -17.30 26.07 15.02
CA PHE A 170 -17.97 25.88 16.32
C PHE A 170 -19.49 25.72 16.20
N LEU A 171 -20.12 26.32 15.19
CA LEU A 171 -21.55 26.19 14.89
C LEU A 171 -21.85 24.87 14.16
N PHE A 172 -20.91 24.38 13.36
CA PHE A 172 -21.06 23.14 12.59
C PHE A 172 -21.12 21.88 13.49
N ASP A 173 -20.27 21.77 14.51
CA ASP A 173 -20.29 20.63 15.45
C ASP A 173 -21.60 20.53 16.26
N ILE A 174 -22.34 21.64 16.37
CA ILE A 174 -23.62 21.72 17.07
C ILE A 174 -24.80 21.48 16.12
N LEU A 175 -24.71 21.94 14.87
CA LEU A 175 -25.83 21.95 13.91
C LEU A 175 -25.83 20.81 12.91
N THR A 176 -24.70 20.11 12.75
CA THR A 176 -24.67 18.96 11.86
C THR A 176 -25.12 17.68 12.56
N PRO A 177 -26.06 16.93 11.98
CA PRO A 177 -26.34 15.59 12.47
C PRO A 177 -25.03 14.81 12.45
N LYS A 178 -24.72 14.14 13.58
CA LYS A 178 -23.55 13.27 13.68
C LYS A 178 -23.51 12.38 12.43
N GLN A 179 -22.48 12.57 11.60
CA GLN A 179 -22.23 11.67 10.49
C GLN A 179 -22.03 10.27 11.09
N MET A 180 -22.99 9.38 10.85
CA MET A 180 -22.98 8.03 11.37
C MET A 180 -22.76 7.08 10.20
N TYR A 181 -21.91 6.09 10.44
CA TYR A 181 -21.77 4.98 9.51
C TYR A 181 -23.06 4.16 9.50
N GLU A 182 -23.51 3.82 8.29
CA GLU A 182 -24.46 2.74 8.09
C GLU A 182 -23.67 1.44 7.91
N ASP A 183 -23.55 0.66 8.98
CA ASP A 183 -22.76 -0.56 8.96
C ASP A 183 -23.36 -1.57 7.97
N LYS A 184 -22.52 -2.01 7.02
CA LYS A 184 -22.85 -3.02 6.00
C LYS A 184 -21.89 -4.19 6.06
N GLU A 185 -22.38 -5.35 5.64
CA GLU A 185 -21.53 -6.53 5.43
C GLU A 185 -20.38 -6.21 4.47
N GLU A 186 -19.25 -6.87 4.72
CA GLU A 186 -18.06 -6.69 3.88
C GLU A 186 -18.30 -7.22 2.46
N LEU A 187 -17.58 -6.64 1.50
CA LEU A 187 -17.60 -7.10 0.12
C LEU A 187 -17.17 -8.57 0.05
N PRO A 188 -17.73 -9.36 -0.88
CA PRO A 188 -17.28 -10.73 -1.08
C PRO A 188 -15.78 -10.78 -1.39
N ASP A 189 -15.07 -11.76 -0.80
CA ASP A 189 -13.64 -11.98 -0.97
C ASP A 189 -13.16 -11.97 -2.43
N ALA A 190 -13.97 -12.54 -3.34
CA ALA A 190 -13.69 -12.58 -4.76
C ALA A 190 -13.66 -11.17 -5.37
N LEU A 191 -14.55 -10.29 -4.91
CA LEU A 191 -14.65 -8.91 -5.37
C LEU A 191 -13.51 -8.06 -4.80
N ILE A 192 -13.16 -8.24 -3.52
CA ILE A 192 -11.97 -7.60 -2.92
C ILE A 192 -10.71 -7.97 -3.71
N SER A 193 -10.53 -9.25 -4.03
CA SER A 193 -9.37 -9.72 -4.80
C SER A 193 -9.35 -9.12 -6.21
N GLN A 194 -10.51 -8.97 -6.85
CA GLN A 194 -10.62 -8.30 -8.16
C GLN A 194 -10.19 -6.84 -8.06
N TYR A 195 -10.61 -6.11 -7.03
CA TYR A 195 -10.21 -4.72 -6.84
C TYR A 195 -8.74 -4.56 -6.49
N GLU A 196 -8.16 -5.45 -5.67
CA GLU A 196 -6.71 -5.49 -5.47
C GLU A 196 -5.98 -5.62 -6.81
N LYS A 197 -6.43 -6.54 -7.66
CA LYS A 197 -5.83 -6.72 -8.99
C LYS A 197 -6.02 -5.50 -9.89
N GLU A 198 -7.19 -4.87 -9.87
CA GLU A 198 -7.53 -3.71 -10.69
C GLU A 198 -6.73 -2.46 -10.31
N TYR A 199 -6.65 -2.16 -9.00
CA TYR A 199 -6.05 -0.93 -8.50
C TYR A 199 -4.56 -1.08 -8.17
N LEU A 200 -4.07 -2.27 -7.82
CA LEU A 200 -2.65 -2.48 -7.48
C LEU A 200 -1.89 -3.26 -8.56
N GLY A 201 -2.58 -4.02 -9.42
CA GLY A 201 -1.96 -4.90 -10.41
C GLY A 201 -1.55 -6.27 -9.86
N PHE A 202 -1.69 -6.51 -8.55
CA PHE A 202 -1.33 -7.77 -7.87
C PHE A 202 -2.22 -7.99 -6.64
N TYR A 203 -2.21 -9.21 -6.09
CA TYR A 203 -2.97 -9.54 -4.88
C TYR A 203 -2.13 -9.28 -3.63
N VAL A 204 -2.70 -8.53 -2.70
CA VAL A 204 -2.12 -8.27 -1.38
C VAL A 204 -2.51 -9.41 -0.45
N SER A 205 -3.80 -9.72 -0.45
CA SER A 205 -4.36 -10.89 0.20
C SER A 205 -3.91 -12.19 -0.49
N GLN A 206 -4.17 -13.33 0.14
CA GLN A 206 -3.90 -14.64 -0.47
C GLN A 206 -4.58 -14.75 -1.82
N HIS A 207 -3.90 -15.37 -2.79
CA HIS A 207 -4.43 -15.53 -4.14
C HIS A 207 -5.79 -16.25 -4.11
N PRO A 208 -6.78 -15.87 -4.93
CA PRO A 208 -8.11 -16.48 -4.91
C PRO A 208 -8.11 -18.01 -5.11
N VAL A 209 -7.14 -18.52 -5.88
CA VAL A 209 -6.96 -19.97 -6.09
C VAL A 209 -6.46 -20.64 -4.81
N ASP A 210 -5.51 -20.03 -4.10
CA ASP A 210 -4.97 -20.56 -2.84
C ASP A 210 -6.05 -20.57 -1.75
N LYS A 211 -6.85 -19.51 -1.66
CA LYS A 211 -8.00 -19.46 -0.74
C LYS A 211 -8.99 -20.59 -1.03
N LYS A 212 -9.33 -20.80 -2.31
CA LYS A 212 -10.20 -21.91 -2.73
C LYS A 212 -9.58 -23.27 -2.48
N PHE A 213 -8.28 -23.41 -2.67
CA PHE A 213 -7.54 -24.63 -2.39
C PHE A 213 -7.63 -24.98 -0.90
N VAL A 214 -7.33 -24.02 0.00
CA VAL A 214 -7.46 -24.17 1.45
C VAL A 214 -8.91 -24.48 1.85
N ALA A 215 -9.89 -23.71 1.35
CA ALA A 215 -11.30 -23.90 1.69
C ALA A 215 -11.88 -25.24 1.18
N LYS A 216 -11.29 -25.81 0.12
CA LYS A 216 -11.67 -27.10 -0.46
C LYS A 216 -10.72 -28.23 -0.08
N GLN A 217 -9.80 -27.99 0.86
CA GLN A 217 -8.88 -28.99 1.38
C GLN A 217 -9.65 -29.92 2.35
N TYR A 218 -10.65 -30.63 1.83
CA TYR A 218 -11.43 -31.64 2.54
C TYR A 218 -10.70 -32.99 2.67
N LEU A 219 -9.47 -33.09 2.14
CA LEU A 219 -8.66 -34.29 2.21
C LEU A 219 -7.32 -33.95 2.83
N THR A 220 -7.06 -34.60 3.96
CA THR A 220 -5.86 -34.56 4.82
C THR A 220 -4.64 -35.16 4.13
N ILE A 221 -4.39 -34.82 2.87
CA ILE A 221 -3.29 -35.41 2.11
C ILE A 221 -2.22 -34.33 1.99
N PHE A 222 -1.37 -34.31 3.02
CA PHE A 222 -0.16 -33.51 3.21
C PHE A 222 -0.33 -32.02 3.52
N LYS A 223 0.08 -31.64 4.73
CA LYS A 223 0.58 -30.30 5.04
C LYS A 223 1.94 -30.17 4.35
N LEU A 224 2.12 -29.15 3.52
CA LEU A 224 3.44 -28.70 3.13
C LEU A 224 3.96 -27.81 4.28
N GLU A 225 5.03 -28.27 4.93
CA GLU A 225 5.85 -27.47 5.85
C GLU A 225 6.57 -26.33 5.11
#